data_AF-A0A9P8FTK1-F1
#
_entry.id   AF-A0A9P8FTK1-F1
#
_cell.length_a   1.000
_cell.length_b   1.000
_cell.length_c   1.000
_cell.angle_alpha   90.00
_cell.angle_beta   90.00
_cell.angle_gamma   90.00
#
_symmetry.space_group_name_H-M   'P 1'
#
loop_
_entity.id
_entity.type
_entity.pdbx_description
1 polymer ?
#
loop_
_entity_poly.entity_id
_entity_poly.type
_entity_poly.pdbx_seq_one_letter_code
_entity_poly.pdbx_strand_id
1 'polypeptide(L)'
;SGWSLVGSLDSTSKSGAANQRDESALNMFRQMDLRGKVIDDTQLKTVHQNSISTVRAYAGSPDAVRQISTSGVDGRVVVWNL
;
A
#
# COMPACT_ATOMS: atom_id res chain seq x y z
N SER A 1 20.83 9.04 20.84
CA SER A 1 19.79 9.91 20.28
C SER A 1 20.08 10.12 18.81
N GLY A 2 19.29 9.55 17.89
CA GLY A 2 19.68 9.58 16.46
C GLY A 2 18.65 9.10 15.45
N TRP A 3 17.38 8.95 15.83
CA TRP A 3 16.31 8.64 14.87
C TRP A 3 15.45 9.87 14.66
N SER A 4 15.25 10.23 13.39
CA SER A 4 14.43 11.37 12.93
C SER A 4 13.54 10.91 11.78
N LEU A 5 12.28 11.33 11.79
CA LEU A 5 11.32 11.04 10.72
C LEU A 5 11.65 11.89 9.49
N VAL A 6 12.05 11.25 8.39
CA VAL A 6 12.46 11.93 7.14
C VAL A 6 11.34 12.07 6.10
N GLY A 7 10.09 11.73 6.46
CA GLY A 7 8.91 11.91 5.61
C GLY A 7 8.22 10.60 5.19
N SER A 8 7.11 10.73 4.46
CA SER A 8 6.36 9.61 3.87
C SER A 8 7.00 9.19 2.55
N LEU A 9 7.18 7.89 2.34
CA LEU A 9 7.70 7.34 1.08
C LEU A 9 6.70 7.54 -0.09
N ASP A 10 5.40 7.62 0.22
CA ASP A 10 4.35 7.90 -0.74
C ASP A 10 3.94 9.37 -0.70
N SER A 11 4.39 10.14 -1.69
CA SER A 11 3.91 11.51 -1.97
C SER A 11 3.03 11.53 -3.22
N THR A 12 1.90 10.82 -3.16
CA THR A 12 0.86 11.03 -4.18
C THR A 12 0.23 12.39 -3.94
N SER A 13 0.50 13.35 -4.82
CA SER A 13 -0.12 14.68 -4.85
C SER A 13 -1.64 14.56 -4.82
N LYS A 14 -2.27 15.13 -3.77
CA LYS A 14 -3.73 15.25 -3.67
C LYS A 14 -4.26 16.02 -4.88
N SER A 15 -4.97 15.34 -5.77
CA SER A 15 -5.88 15.95 -6.73
C SER A 15 -7.24 15.26 -6.59
N GLY A 16 -8.29 16.02 -6.24
CA GLY A 16 -9.67 15.53 -6.26
C GLY A 16 -10.54 15.74 -5.02
N ALA A 17 -10.34 16.80 -4.23
CA ALA A 17 -11.28 17.18 -3.16
C ALA A 17 -12.37 18.12 -3.70
N ALA A 18 -13.38 17.60 -4.39
CA ALA A 18 -14.64 18.31 -4.69
C ALA A 18 -15.71 17.38 -5.29
N ASN A 19 -16.40 16.58 -4.46
CA ASN A 19 -17.78 16.08 -4.65
C ASN A 19 -18.10 14.85 -3.76
N GLN A 20 -17.77 14.88 -2.47
CA GLN A 20 -18.45 14.00 -1.52
C GLN A 20 -19.79 14.67 -1.18
N ARG A 21 -20.80 14.43 -2.04
CA ARG A 21 -22.19 14.65 -1.68
C ARG A 21 -22.51 13.65 -0.58
N ASP A 22 -23.12 14.12 0.51
CA ASP A 22 -23.69 13.28 1.55
C ASP A 22 -24.79 12.38 0.95
N GLU A 23 -24.40 11.25 0.36
CA GLU A 23 -25.34 10.18 0.08
C GLU A 23 -25.71 9.57 1.43
N SER A 24 -26.97 9.77 1.84
CA SER A 24 -27.48 9.28 3.13
C SER A 24 -27.15 7.79 3.29
N ALA A 25 -26.73 7.38 4.49
CA ALA A 25 -26.31 6.00 4.78
C ALA A 25 -27.32 4.94 4.30
N LEU A 26 -28.62 5.28 4.26
CA LEU A 26 -29.69 4.44 3.73
C LEU A 26 -29.60 4.21 2.21
N ASN A 27 -29.24 5.24 1.44
CA ASN A 27 -28.99 5.10 0.01
C ASN A 27 -27.73 4.28 -0.25
N MET A 28 -26.68 4.45 0.56
CA MET A 28 -25.47 3.63 0.49
C MET A 28 -25.77 2.16 0.80
N PHE A 29 -26.57 1.89 1.82
CA PHE A 29 -26.96 0.53 2.21
C PHE A 29 -27.79 -0.18 1.12
N ARG A 30 -28.78 0.51 0.54
CA ARG A 30 -29.56 -0.02 -0.59
C ARG A 30 -28.68 -0.32 -1.80
N GLN A 31 -27.71 0.54 -2.09
CA GLN A 31 -26.79 0.31 -3.20
C GLN A 31 -25.88 -0.89 -2.97
N MET A 32 -25.38 -1.11 -1.74
CA MET A 32 -24.58 -2.28 -1.39
C MET A 32 -25.39 -3.60 -1.47
N ASP A 33 -26.62 -3.60 -0.97
CA ASP A 33 -27.49 -4.78 -0.97
C ASP A 33 -27.91 -5.18 -2.40
N LEU A 34 -28.26 -4.19 -3.24
CA LEU A 34 -28.74 -4.43 -4.61
C LEU A 34 -27.63 -4.79 -5.61
N ARG A 35 -26.44 -4.20 -5.49
CA ARG A 35 -25.35 -4.37 -6.47
C ARG A 35 -24.25 -5.32 -6.01
N GLY A 36 -24.25 -5.73 -4.74
CA GLY A 36 -23.05 -6.25 -4.12
C GLY A 36 -21.95 -5.17 -4.06
N LYS A 37 -20.71 -5.59 -3.85
CA LYS A 37 -19.55 -4.71 -3.64
C LYS A 37 -19.37 -3.73 -4.82
N VAL A 38 -19.57 -2.42 -4.56
CA VAL A 38 -19.47 -1.35 -5.58
C VAL A 38 -18.01 -0.98 -5.90
N ILE A 39 -17.10 -1.19 -4.94
CA ILE A 39 -15.67 -0.87 -5.08
C ILE A 39 -14.88 -2.05 -4.54
N ASP A 40 -14.00 -2.62 -5.37
CA ASP A 40 -13.02 -3.63 -4.94
C ASP A 40 -11.89 -3.00 -4.10
N ASP A 41 -12.26 -2.44 -2.95
CA ASP A 41 -11.35 -1.75 -2.01
C ASP A 41 -10.51 -2.72 -1.14
N THR A 42 -10.41 -3.98 -1.58
CA THR A 42 -9.59 -4.99 -0.90
C THR A 42 -8.19 -5.09 -1.49
N GLN A 43 -7.91 -4.40 -2.60
CA GLN A 43 -6.59 -4.36 -3.21
C GLN A 43 -5.85 -3.12 -2.72
N LEU A 44 -4.77 -3.33 -1.97
CA LEU A 44 -3.88 -2.28 -1.51
C LEU A 44 -3.12 -1.70 -2.70
N LYS A 45 -2.73 -0.42 -2.65
CA LYS A 45 -1.87 0.20 -3.68
C LYS A 45 -0.38 -0.06 -3.42
N THR A 46 -0.05 -1.30 -3.09
CA THR A 46 1.30 -1.74 -2.73
C THR A 46 1.65 -3.02 -3.48
N VAL A 47 2.94 -3.26 -3.71
CA VAL A 47 3.37 -4.50 -4.40
C VAL A 47 3.03 -5.73 -3.58
N HIS A 48 3.15 -5.68 -2.26
CA HIS A 48 2.61 -6.73 -1.40
C HIS A 48 1.14 -6.46 -1.06
N GLN A 49 0.33 -7.52 -1.02
CA GLN A 49 -1.09 -7.51 -0.69
C GLN A 49 -1.36 -8.15 0.68
N ASN A 50 -0.38 -8.08 1.58
CA ASN A 50 -0.43 -8.45 2.98
C ASN A 50 0.86 -7.96 3.66
N SER A 51 1.04 -8.32 4.93
CA SER A 51 2.24 -8.03 5.71
C SER A 51 3.50 -8.66 5.09
N ILE A 52 4.55 -7.85 5.02
CA ILE A 52 5.92 -8.30 4.73
C ILE A 52 6.45 -9.03 5.97
N SER A 53 6.97 -10.24 5.79
CA SER A 53 7.49 -11.09 6.86
C SER A 53 9.02 -11.07 6.97
N THR A 54 9.73 -10.75 5.89
CA THR A 54 11.20 -10.73 5.88
C THR A 54 11.72 -9.74 4.85
N VAL A 55 12.86 -9.11 5.19
CA VAL A 55 13.65 -8.26 4.30
C VAL A 55 15.10 -8.71 4.37
N ARG A 56 15.79 -8.85 3.23
CA ARG A 56 17.20 -9.24 3.16
C ARG A 56 17.94 -8.46 2.08
N ALA A 57 19.22 -8.17 2.30
CA ALA A 57 20.10 -7.72 1.24
C ALA A 57 20.15 -8.78 0.13
N TYR A 58 19.95 -8.37 -1.11
CA TYR A 58 19.97 -9.25 -2.28
C TYR A 58 21.28 -9.09 -3.07
N ALA A 59 21.73 -7.84 -3.26
CA ALA A 59 22.98 -7.55 -3.97
C ALA A 59 23.68 -6.31 -3.40
N GLY A 60 25.01 -6.30 -3.46
CA GLY A 60 25.88 -5.24 -2.95
C GLY A 60 26.89 -5.76 -1.93
N SER A 61 27.59 -4.85 -1.26
CA SER A 61 28.45 -5.17 -0.11
C SER A 61 27.73 -4.82 1.20
N PRO A 62 28.20 -5.31 2.37
CA PRO A 62 27.63 -4.94 3.66
C PRO A 62 27.54 -3.43 3.90
N ASP A 63 28.52 -2.68 3.38
CA ASP A 63 28.59 -1.21 3.50
C ASP A 63 27.87 -0.47 2.35
N ALA A 64 27.48 -1.17 1.29
CA ALA A 64 26.84 -0.58 0.11
C ALA A 64 25.90 -1.59 -0.58
N VAL A 65 24.75 -1.81 0.05
CA VAL A 65 23.66 -2.61 -0.54
C VAL A 65 23.06 -1.84 -1.71
N ARG A 66 22.83 -2.52 -2.84
CA ARG A 66 22.22 -1.95 -4.06
C ARG A 66 20.82 -2.49 -4.31
N GLN A 67 20.52 -3.68 -3.78
CA GLN A 67 19.21 -4.30 -3.93
C GLN A 67 18.81 -5.02 -2.64
N ILE A 68 17.53 -4.99 -2.33
CA ILE A 68 16.92 -5.76 -1.25
C ILE A 68 15.85 -6.69 -1.80
N SER A 69 15.60 -7.77 -1.09
CA SER A 69 14.47 -8.67 -1.33
C SER A 69 13.49 -8.62 -0.17
N THR A 70 12.19 -8.68 -0.47
CA THR A 70 11.11 -8.78 0.51
C THR A 70 10.28 -10.04 0.25
N SER A 71 9.83 -10.70 1.31
CA SER A 71 8.82 -11.76 1.23
C SER A 71 7.60 -11.40 2.06
N GLY A 72 6.41 -11.74 1.58
CA GLY A 72 5.15 -11.48 2.28
C GLY A 72 4.33 -12.73 2.53
N VAL A 73 3.36 -12.61 3.45
CA VAL A 73 2.34 -13.66 3.70
C VAL A 73 1.43 -13.85 2.48
N ASP A 74 1.42 -12.89 1.56
CA ASP A 74 0.79 -12.97 0.25
C ASP A 74 1.50 -13.92 -0.74
N GLY A 75 2.59 -14.57 -0.32
CA GLY A 75 3.35 -15.52 -1.13
C GLY A 75 4.25 -14.87 -2.18
N ARG A 76 4.36 -13.54 -2.20
CA ARG A 76 5.23 -12.82 -3.13
C ARG A 76 6.66 -12.74 -2.58
N VAL A 77 7.63 -12.87 -3.47
CA VAL A 77 9.03 -12.50 -3.24
C VAL A 77 9.41 -11.45 -4.28
N VAL A 78 9.87 -10.28 -3.83
CA VAL A 78 10.10 -9.11 -4.68
C VAL A 78 11.52 -8.62 -4.48
N VAL A 79 12.21 -8.30 -5.56
CA VAL A 79 13.53 -7.64 -5.53
C VAL A 79 13.36 -6.17 -5.87
N TRP A 80 13.96 -5.30 -5.06
CA TRP A 80 13.91 -3.85 -5.18
C TRP A 80 15.31 -3.32 -5.44
N ASN A 81 15.43 -2.41 -6.40
CA ASN A 81 16.63 -1.60 -6.57
C ASN A 81 16.56 -0.40 -5.62
N LEU A 82 17.64 -0.14 -4.88
CA LEU A 82 17.77 0.97 -3.94
C LEU A 82 18.23 2.27 -4.62
#